data_AF-A0A246G768-F1
#
_entry.id   AF-A0A246G768-F1
#
_cell.length_a   1.000
_cell.length_b   1.000
_cell.length_c   1.000
_cell.angle_alpha   90.00
_cell.angle_beta   90.00
_cell.angle_gamma   90.00
#
_symmetry.space_group_name_H-M   'P 1'
#
loop_
_entity.id
_entity.type
_entity.pdbx_description
1 polymer ?
#
loop_
_entity_poly.entity_id
_entity_poly.type
_entity_poly.pdbx_seq_one_letter_code
_entity_poly.pdbx_strand_id
1 'polypeptide(L)'
;KEVVTFFDNQRNLLNEGKIEEYLNLCKNEDYELDICTYTTEEQSKIDYQNNKLKMSKLCVGNMQPINDYVLKLYANGRLVTLERPRGEYKNWSALMSKTPEGRVTDWGVRLHKPKGSDHFEIIRK
;
A
#
# COMPACT_ATOMS: atom_id res chain seq x y z
N LYS A 1 -11.63 8.13 10.86
CA LYS A 1 -11.53 8.93 9.61
C LYS A 1 -10.09 9.00 9.12
N GLU A 2 -9.11 9.27 9.99
CA GLU A 2 -7.67 9.34 9.64
C GLU A 2 -7.16 8.19 8.77
N VAL A 3 -7.44 6.93 9.13
CA VAL A 3 -7.01 5.75 8.35
C VAL A 3 -7.58 5.77 6.93
N VAL A 4 -8.84 6.17 6.78
CA VAL A 4 -9.51 6.23 5.47
C VAL A 4 -8.90 7.36 4.63
N THR A 5 -8.70 8.53 5.24
CA THR A 5 -8.00 9.66 4.59
C THR A 5 -6.59 9.28 4.17
N PHE A 6 -5.86 8.50 4.98
CA PHE A 6 -4.57 7.96 4.59
C PHE A 6 -4.73 7.15 3.30
N PHE A 7 -5.54 6.08 3.32
CA PHE A 7 -5.77 5.21 2.15
C PHE A 7 -6.23 5.97 0.91
N ASP A 8 -7.11 6.96 1.04
CA ASP A 8 -7.54 7.82 -0.07
C ASP A 8 -6.38 8.62 -0.66
N ASN A 9 -5.47 9.14 0.17
CA ASN A 9 -4.27 9.83 -0.31
C ASN A 9 -3.37 8.90 -1.12
N GLN A 10 -3.08 7.69 -0.64
CA GLN A 10 -2.27 6.73 -1.42
C GLN A 10 -2.98 6.32 -2.71
N ARG A 11 -4.29 6.08 -2.64
CA ARG A 11 -5.11 5.80 -3.80
C ARG A 11 -4.98 6.91 -4.85
N ASN A 12 -5.03 8.17 -4.44
CA ASN A 12 -4.86 9.30 -5.34
C ASN A 12 -3.44 9.40 -5.91
N LEU A 13 -2.39 9.26 -5.09
CA LEU A 13 -1.00 9.24 -5.58
C LEU A 13 -0.79 8.17 -6.66
N LEU A 14 -1.24 6.94 -6.39
CA LEU A 14 -1.15 5.81 -7.31
C LEU A 14 -1.98 6.04 -8.59
N ASN A 15 -3.19 6.59 -8.45
CA ASN A 15 -4.10 6.82 -9.57
C ASN A 15 -3.63 7.96 -10.49
N GLU A 16 -3.03 9.01 -9.91
CA GLU A 16 -2.47 10.17 -10.61
C GLU A 16 -1.09 9.91 -11.22
N GLY A 17 -0.47 8.76 -10.92
CA GLY A 17 0.86 8.41 -11.41
C GLY A 17 2.01 9.04 -10.62
N LYS A 18 1.75 9.57 -9.42
CA LYS A 18 2.77 10.01 -8.46
C LYS A 18 3.39 8.81 -7.73
N ILE A 19 3.90 7.86 -8.51
CA ILE A 19 4.40 6.56 -8.02
C ILE A 19 5.63 6.74 -7.13
N GLU A 20 6.52 7.67 -7.46
CA GLU A 20 7.73 7.93 -6.65
C GLU A 20 7.38 8.49 -5.28
N GLU A 21 6.38 9.38 -5.19
CA GLU A 21 5.90 9.89 -3.91
C GLU A 21 5.34 8.76 -3.05
N TYR A 22 4.57 7.84 -3.64
CA TYR A 22 4.08 6.65 -2.94
C TYR A 22 5.21 5.72 -2.48
N LEU A 23 6.18 5.41 -3.36
CA LEU A 23 7.31 4.55 -3.01
C LEU A 23 8.16 5.17 -1.89
N ASN A 24 8.29 6.49 -1.85
CA ASN A 24 9.00 7.16 -0.76
C ASN A 24 8.30 6.99 0.60
N LEU A 25 6.97 6.85 0.63
CA LEU A 25 6.24 6.52 1.87
C LEU A 25 6.55 5.09 2.37
N CYS A 26 6.94 4.18 1.48
CA CYS A 26 7.30 2.80 1.81
C CYS A 26 8.79 2.61 2.10
N LYS A 27 9.62 3.65 1.94
CA LYS A 27 11.09 3.53 1.99
C LYS A 27 11.63 2.90 3.28
N ASN A 28 11.04 3.24 4.43
CA ASN A 28 11.48 2.67 5.71
C ASN A 28 11.17 1.17 5.78
N GLU A 29 9.99 0.78 5.31
CA GLU A 29 9.56 -0.62 5.25
C GLU A 29 10.43 -1.44 4.30
N ASP A 30 10.72 -0.89 3.12
CA ASP A 30 11.62 -1.48 2.12
C ASP A 30 13.03 -1.67 2.70
N TYR A 31 13.56 -0.66 3.39
CA TYR A 31 14.88 -0.72 4.02
C TYR A 31 14.95 -1.80 5.11
N GLU A 32 13.93 -1.89 5.97
CA GLU A 32 13.85 -2.95 6.98
C GLU A 32 13.77 -4.34 6.36
N LEU A 33 12.99 -4.49 5.28
CA LEU A 33 12.90 -5.75 4.55
C LEU A 33 14.27 -6.15 3.97
N ASP A 34 14.95 -5.22 3.30
CA ASP A 34 16.25 -5.45 2.68
C ASP A 34 17.31 -5.95 3.69
N ILE A 35 17.33 -5.37 4.89
CA ILE A 35 18.19 -5.83 5.98
C ILE A 35 17.85 -7.27 6.36
N CYS A 36 16.56 -7.57 6.58
CA CYS A 36 16.11 -8.88 7.06
C CYS A 36 16.30 -10.00 6.02
N THR A 37 16.24 -9.68 4.73
CA THR A 37 16.41 -10.64 3.63
C THR A 37 17.82 -10.67 3.06
N TYR A 38 18.75 -9.91 3.65
CA TYR A 38 20.13 -9.78 3.14
C TYR A 38 20.18 -9.34 1.68
N THR A 39 19.23 -8.48 1.27
CA THR A 39 19.13 -7.94 -0.09
C THR A 39 20.34 -7.03 -0.33
N THR A 40 21.02 -7.20 -1.47
CA THR A 40 22.11 -6.29 -1.85
C THR A 40 21.57 -4.96 -2.35
N GLU A 41 22.39 -3.90 -2.32
CA GLU A 41 21.98 -2.60 -2.88
C GLU A 41 21.60 -2.69 -4.37
N GLU A 42 22.25 -3.58 -5.13
CA GLU A 42 21.93 -3.79 -6.54
C GLU A 42 20.54 -4.42 -6.72
N GLN A 43 20.22 -5.44 -5.91
CA GLN A 43 18.90 -6.08 -5.91
C GLN A 43 17.81 -5.09 -5.50
N SER A 44 18.05 -4.30 -4.43
CA SER A 44 17.12 -3.27 -3.96
C SER A 44 16.81 -2.22 -5.05
N LYS A 45 17.83 -1.78 -5.80
CA LYS A 45 17.64 -0.87 -6.95
C LYS A 45 16.79 -1.50 -8.05
N ILE A 46 17.02 -2.78 -8.38
CA ILE A 46 16.24 -3.52 -9.38
C ILE A 46 14.78 -3.64 -8.92
N ASP A 47 14.55 -4.00 -7.66
CA ASP A 47 13.21 -4.15 -7.09
C ASP A 47 12.44 -2.82 -7.08
N TYR A 48 13.12 -1.72 -6.74
CA TYR A 48 12.55 -0.38 -6.84
C TYR A 48 12.08 -0.06 -8.28
N GLN A 49 12.93 -0.30 -9.29
CA GLN A 49 12.56 -0.04 -10.69
C GLN A 49 11.43 -0.95 -11.18
N ASN A 50 11.45 -2.23 -10.78
CA ASN A 50 10.40 -3.18 -11.11
C ASN A 50 9.05 -2.78 -10.49
N ASN A 51 9.06 -2.38 -9.21
CA ASN A 51 7.87 -1.91 -8.51
C ASN A 51 7.32 -0.64 -9.15
N LYS A 52 8.19 0.33 -9.46
CA LYS A 52 7.81 1.56 -10.16
C LYS A 52 7.14 1.24 -11.51
N LEU A 53 7.78 0.40 -12.33
CA LEU A 53 7.22 0.01 -13.64
C LEU A 53 5.88 -0.72 -13.52
N LYS A 54 5.77 -1.64 -12.56
CA LYS A 54 4.54 -2.41 -12.31
C LYS A 54 3.40 -1.50 -11.87
N MET A 55 3.64 -0.61 -10.91
CA MET A 55 2.64 0.34 -10.41
C MET A 55 2.22 1.34 -11.49
N SER A 56 3.17 1.88 -12.28
CA SER A 56 2.82 2.77 -13.39
C SER A 56 1.87 2.12 -14.40
N LYS A 57 2.01 0.81 -14.66
CA LYS A 57 1.13 0.07 -15.58
C LYS A 57 -0.22 -0.26 -14.97
N LEU A 58 -0.24 -0.65 -13.69
CA LEU A 58 -1.41 -1.26 -13.07
C LEU A 58 -2.26 -0.28 -12.25
N CYS A 59 -1.72 0.86 -11.83
CA CYS A 59 -2.39 1.78 -10.93
C CYS A 59 -2.95 3.03 -11.62
N VAL A 60 -2.19 3.62 -12.55
CA VAL A 60 -2.55 4.92 -13.16
C VAL A 60 -3.89 4.83 -13.87
N GLY A 61 -4.87 5.62 -13.40
CA GLY A 61 -6.26 5.60 -13.88
C GLY A 61 -7.07 4.34 -13.54
N ASN A 62 -6.47 3.34 -12.87
CA ASN A 62 -7.07 2.03 -12.62
C ASN A 62 -7.41 1.80 -11.13
N MET A 63 -7.06 2.73 -10.24
CA MET A 63 -7.33 2.58 -8.80
C MET A 63 -8.82 2.65 -8.49
N GLN A 64 -9.30 1.66 -7.73
CA GLN A 64 -10.68 1.59 -7.30
C GLN A 64 -10.95 2.60 -6.16
N PRO A 65 -12.19 3.07 -6.00
CA PRO A 65 -12.57 3.92 -4.87
C PRO A 65 -12.59 3.12 -3.55
N ILE A 66 -12.23 3.78 -2.44
CA ILE A 66 -12.24 3.19 -1.09
C ILE A 66 -13.66 3.29 -0.50
N ASN A 67 -14.58 2.40 -0.91
CA ASN A 67 -16.00 2.47 -0.50
C ASN A 67 -16.53 1.24 0.25
N ASP A 68 -16.09 0.02 -0.09
CA ASP A 68 -16.53 -1.24 0.52
C ASP A 68 -15.40 -1.84 1.36
N TYR A 69 -15.25 -1.32 2.57
CA TYR A 69 -14.18 -1.69 3.49
C TYR A 69 -14.66 -1.92 4.93
N VAL A 70 -13.87 -2.67 5.67
CA VAL A 70 -13.91 -2.86 7.12
C VAL A 70 -12.53 -2.52 7.66
N LEU A 71 -12.50 -1.75 8.75
CA LEU A 71 -11.27 -1.48 9.48
C LEU A 71 -10.86 -2.74 10.26
N LYS A 72 -9.62 -3.17 10.06
CA LYS A 72 -9.03 -4.32 10.75
C LYS A 72 -7.92 -3.86 11.67
N LEU A 73 -8.00 -4.31 12.92
CA LEU A 73 -6.98 -4.08 13.93
C LEU A 73 -6.22 -5.38 14.16
N TYR A 74 -4.90 -5.29 14.13
CA TYR A 74 -3.99 -6.38 14.43
C TYR A 74 -3.07 -6.01 15.60
N ALA A 75 -2.40 -7.02 16.17
CA ALA A 75 -1.43 -6.84 17.25
C ALA A 75 -1.97 -5.99 18.43
N ASN A 76 -3.16 -6.34 18.93
CA ASN A 76 -3.85 -5.62 20.01
C ASN A 76 -4.05 -4.12 19.73
N GLY A 77 -4.41 -3.79 18.48
CA GLY A 77 -4.70 -2.41 18.06
C GLY A 77 -3.49 -1.57 17.68
N ARG A 78 -2.29 -2.16 17.61
CA ARG A 78 -1.06 -1.47 17.20
C ARG A 78 -0.94 -1.31 15.69
N LEU A 79 -1.58 -2.19 14.94
CA LEU A 79 -1.59 -2.18 13.49
C LEU A 79 -3.02 -2.02 12.98
N VAL A 80 -3.18 -1.23 11.93
CA VAL A 80 -4.49 -1.00 11.29
C VAL A 80 -4.38 -1.09 9.77
N THR A 81 -5.43 -1.62 9.14
CA THR A 81 -5.58 -1.64 7.68
C THR A 81 -7.07 -1.62 7.30
N LEU A 82 -7.38 -1.43 6.02
CA LEU A 82 -8.72 -1.49 5.46
C LEU A 82 -8.82 -2.70 4.54
N GLU A 83 -9.73 -3.62 4.85
CA GLU A 83 -9.95 -4.83 4.05
C GLU A 83 -11.37 -4.87 3.49
N ARG A 84 -11.58 -5.61 2.41
CA ARG A 84 -12.93 -5.82 1.87
C ARG A 84 -13.70 -6.85 2.70
N PRO A 85 -14.93 -6.55 3.14
CA PRO A 85 -15.68 -7.43 4.04
C PRO A 85 -16.29 -8.67 3.36
N ARG A 86 -16.48 -8.62 2.04
CA ARG A 86 -17.26 -9.60 1.27
C ARG A 86 -16.90 -9.58 -0.21
N GLY A 87 -17.51 -10.50 -0.98
CA GLY A 87 -17.30 -10.64 -2.42
C GLY A 87 -16.07 -11.49 -2.76
N GLU A 88 -15.70 -11.49 -4.04
CA GLU A 88 -14.57 -12.25 -4.58
C GLU A 88 -13.24 -11.87 -3.91
N TYR A 89 -13.04 -10.58 -3.64
CA TYR A 89 -11.83 -10.04 -3.02
C TYR A 89 -11.95 -9.87 -1.50
N LYS A 90 -12.75 -10.71 -0.84
CA LYS A 90 -12.88 -10.68 0.62
C LYS A 90 -11.51 -10.83 1.29
N ASN A 91 -11.27 -10.02 2.33
CA ASN A 91 -10.01 -9.90 3.07
C ASN A 91 -8.81 -9.33 2.27
N TRP A 92 -8.99 -8.94 1.01
CA TRP A 92 -7.99 -8.14 0.29
C TRP A 92 -8.04 -6.71 0.79
N SER A 93 -6.97 -5.95 0.55
CA SER A 93 -6.98 -4.52 0.84
C SER A 93 -8.09 -3.80 0.10
N ALA A 94 -8.62 -2.75 0.72
CA ALA A 94 -9.44 -1.77 0.02
C ALA A 94 -8.63 -0.98 -1.02
N LEU A 95 -7.30 -0.90 -0.86
CA LEU A 95 -6.39 -0.27 -1.82
C LEU A 95 -6.07 -1.26 -2.97
N MET A 96 -6.88 -1.21 -4.03
CA MET A 96 -6.74 -2.11 -5.18
C MET A 96 -6.88 -1.37 -6.51
N SER A 97 -6.32 -1.95 -7.57
CA SER A 97 -6.54 -1.51 -8.94
C SER A 97 -7.21 -2.58 -9.78
N LYS A 98 -7.93 -2.16 -10.82
CA LYS A 98 -8.53 -3.03 -11.82
C LYS A 98 -8.29 -2.42 -13.20
N THR A 99 -7.52 -3.13 -14.04
CA THR A 99 -7.26 -2.68 -15.42
C THR A 99 -8.46 -2.95 -16.34
N PRO A 100 -8.54 -2.30 -17.52
CA PRO A 100 -9.60 -2.57 -18.50
C PRO A 100 -9.66 -4.03 -18.96
N GLU A 101 -8.51 -4.72 -18.99
CA GLU A 101 -8.40 -6.15 -19.33
C GLU A 101 -8.89 -7.07 -18.19
N GLY A 102 -9.36 -6.50 -17.08
CA GLY A 102 -9.92 -7.23 -15.95
C GLY A 102 -8.90 -7.68 -14.92
N ARG A 103 -7.62 -7.31 -15.05
CA ARG A 103 -6.60 -7.64 -14.04
C ARG A 103 -6.86 -6.85 -12.77
N VAL A 104 -7.14 -7.55 -11.67
CA VAL A 104 -7.23 -6.96 -10.33
C VAL A 104 -5.92 -7.17 -9.58
N THR A 105 -5.44 -6.15 -8.89
CA THR A 105 -4.22 -6.24 -8.07
C THR A 105 -4.42 -5.53 -6.74
N ASP A 106 -4.01 -6.21 -5.67
CA ASP A 106 -3.99 -5.69 -4.31
C ASP A 106 -2.69 -4.90 -4.05
N TRP A 107 -2.80 -3.74 -3.40
CA TRP A 107 -1.71 -2.86 -2.99
C TRP A 107 -1.74 -2.60 -1.48
N GLY A 108 -2.14 -3.62 -0.70
CA GLY A 108 -2.27 -3.58 0.74
C GLY A 108 -1.16 -2.85 1.47
N VAL A 109 -1.54 -2.13 2.52
CA VAL A 109 -0.62 -1.52 3.47
C VAL A 109 -1.13 -1.73 4.88
N ARG A 110 -0.20 -1.88 5.83
CA ARG A 110 -0.47 -1.86 7.26
C ARG A 110 0.12 -0.60 7.85
N LEU A 111 -0.65 0.06 8.69
CA LEU A 111 -0.26 1.32 9.33
C LEU A 111 -0.02 1.12 10.82
N HIS A 112 0.91 1.88 11.38
CA HIS A 112 0.98 2.14 12.81
C HIS A 112 1.24 3.61 13.09
N LYS A 113 1.12 4.00 14.36
CA LYS A 113 1.65 5.25 14.88
C LYS A 113 2.95 4.98 15.65
N PRO A 114 4.12 5.46 15.18
CA PRO A 114 5.37 5.32 15.91
C PRO A 114 5.25 5.87 17.34
N LYS A 115 6.09 5.38 18.26
CA LYS A 115 6.09 5.87 19.65
C LYS A 115 6.39 7.37 19.67
N GLY A 116 5.47 8.15 20.21
CA GLY A 116 5.59 9.61 20.30
C GLY A 116 5.17 10.37 19.03
N SER A 117 4.59 9.68 18.04
CA SER A 117 4.01 10.29 16.84
C SER A 117 2.49 10.12 16.84
N ASP A 118 1.78 11.16 16.43
CA ASP A 118 0.33 11.12 16.19
C ASP A 118 -0.03 10.76 14.73
N HIS A 119 0.98 10.61 13.87
CA HIS A 119 0.82 10.32 12.44
C HIS A 119 0.97 8.83 12.14
N PHE A 120 0.23 8.37 11.13
CA PHE A 120 0.36 7.01 10.61
C PHE A 120 1.54 6.90 9.64
N GLU A 121 2.25 5.78 9.74
CA GLU A 121 3.30 5.37 8.82
C GLU A 121 3.03 3.95 8.31
N ILE A 122 3.50 3.65 7.09
CA ILE A 122 3.44 2.30 6.52
C ILE A 122 4.56 1.47 7.15
N ILE A 123 4.20 0.30 7.69
CA ILE A 123 5.18 -0.65 8.25
C ILE A 123 5.31 -1.91 7.43
N ARG A 124 4.29 -2.27 6.64
CA ARG A 124 4.29 -3.43 5.73
C ARG A 124 3.37 -3.19 4.55
N LYS A 125 3.78 -3.71 3.38
CA LYS A 125 2.95 -3.89 2.18
C LYS A 125 2.57 -5.36 1.96
#